data_AF-A0AAW9L0G3-F1
#
_entry.id   AF-A0AAW9L0G3-F1
#
_cell.length_a   1.000
_cell.length_b   1.000
_cell.length_c   1.000
_cell.angle_alpha   90.00
_cell.angle_beta   90.00
_cell.angle_gamma   90.00
#
_symmetry.space_group_name_H-M   'P 1'
#
loop_
_entity.id
_entity.type
_entity.pdbx_description
1 polymer ?
#
loop_
_entity_poly.entity_id
_entity_poly.type
_entity_poly.pdbx_seq_one_letter_code
_entity_poly.pdbx_strand_id
1 'polypeptide(L)'
;MQYRRMVVVVALVGLGLAGGMALGPGLPADEQPPAASKLVQPDGTESYVWPYTSRSRSVEGRTLALNVVVHGHPERVERALRNRSGVNWTSVEDDTTIGTSPWQPARGAARYTYVATDKNGDGRWVKARYHLGTGSYLGHRVHVRAYPGPASNWTALQAHTEYWDWFRLRHTVTGVSRGARFVERDLRDEPFVDRISRVYHGLGGGGSDGWLTAIELSGAAVLVGVAVPMGRRRVDGAEILLPVGLALLVLGVRAAGIAAEAAAPGLSPKLFAALLYPVLAAGPPILAARVARGRGRTGSPRSPLRGSVPESCST
;
A
#
# COMPACT_ATOMS: atom_id res chain seq x y z
N MET A 1 24.56 6.20 -76.67
CA MET A 1 24.25 5.11 -75.71
C MET A 1 24.47 5.47 -74.23
N GLN A 2 25.07 6.63 -73.89
CA GLN A 2 25.33 7.00 -72.49
C GLN A 2 24.14 7.64 -71.75
N TYR A 3 23.24 8.33 -72.45
CA TYR A 3 22.07 8.98 -71.83
C TYR A 3 20.97 8.00 -71.38
N ARG A 4 20.91 6.80 -71.97
CA ARG A 4 19.89 5.79 -71.65
C ARG A 4 20.22 5.01 -70.37
N ARG A 5 21.49 5.03 -69.93
CA ARG A 5 21.94 4.40 -68.68
C ARG A 5 21.79 5.33 -67.46
N MET A 6 21.81 6.65 -67.66
CA MET A 6 21.62 7.62 -66.56
C MET A 6 20.17 7.68 -66.05
N VAL A 7 19.18 7.51 -66.93
CA VAL A 7 17.75 7.58 -66.54
C VAL A 7 17.33 6.39 -65.67
N VAL A 8 17.94 5.22 -65.86
CA VAL A 8 17.65 4.01 -65.06
C VAL A 8 18.20 4.12 -63.63
N VAL A 9 19.36 4.79 -63.45
CA VAL A 9 19.96 4.98 -62.12
C VAL A 9 19.19 6.02 -61.30
N VAL A 10 18.71 7.10 -61.92
CA VAL A 10 17.89 8.12 -61.23
C VAL A 10 16.50 7.58 -60.86
N ALA A 11 15.90 6.72 -61.69
CA ALA A 11 14.62 6.08 -61.37
C ALA A 11 14.73 5.05 -60.22
N LEU A 12 15.85 4.32 -60.10
CA LEU A 12 16.07 3.37 -59.01
C LEU A 12 16.41 4.05 -57.67
N VAL A 13 17.07 5.20 -57.69
CA VAL A 13 17.29 6.01 -56.48
C VAL A 13 16.00 6.75 -56.05
N GLY A 14 15.16 7.16 -57.00
CA GLY A 14 13.84 7.76 -56.72
C GLY A 14 12.83 6.77 -56.14
N LEU A 15 12.80 5.52 -56.61
CA LEU A 15 11.90 4.50 -56.06
C LEU A 15 12.35 3.96 -54.69
N GLY A 16 13.64 4.02 -54.38
CA GLY A 16 14.18 3.68 -53.05
C GLY A 16 13.84 4.71 -51.97
N LEU A 17 13.50 5.94 -52.34
CA LEU A 17 13.19 7.04 -51.42
C LEU A 17 11.68 7.23 -51.17
N ALA A 18 10.81 6.58 -51.93
CA ALA A 18 9.35 6.65 -51.75
C ALA A 18 8.75 5.50 -50.92
N GLY A 19 9.55 4.47 -50.60
CA GLY A 19 9.09 3.29 -49.83
C GLY A 19 9.13 3.43 -48.31
N GLY A 20 9.59 4.56 -47.76
CA GLY A 20 9.84 4.76 -46.34
C GLY A 20 8.83 5.62 -45.57
N MET A 21 7.71 6.01 -46.19
CA MET A 21 6.69 6.87 -45.56
C MET A 21 5.42 6.09 -45.20
N ALA A 22 5.55 5.11 -44.30
CA ALA A 22 4.41 4.51 -43.60
C ALA A 22 4.84 3.81 -42.30
N LEU A 23 5.72 4.42 -41.53
CA LEU A 23 5.96 4.01 -40.15
C LEU A 23 5.75 5.26 -39.29
N GLY A 24 4.62 5.29 -38.57
CA GLY A 24 4.44 6.24 -37.47
C GLY A 24 5.59 6.12 -36.47
N PRO A 25 5.76 7.08 -35.55
CA PRO A 25 6.86 7.04 -34.59
C PRO A 25 6.82 5.71 -33.84
N GLY A 26 7.70 4.79 -34.23
CA GLY A 26 7.92 3.57 -33.49
C GLY A 26 8.40 3.98 -32.11
N LEU A 27 7.78 3.42 -31.07
CA LEU A 27 8.34 3.52 -29.72
C LEU A 27 9.83 3.18 -29.81
N PRO A 28 10.72 3.91 -29.12
CA PRO A 28 12.13 3.55 -29.08
C PRO A 28 12.24 2.05 -28.78
N ALA A 29 13.15 1.34 -29.47
CA ALA A 29 13.24 -0.13 -29.45
C ALA A 29 13.29 -0.73 -28.03
N ASP A 30 13.68 0.07 -27.04
CA ASP A 30 13.77 -0.27 -25.62
C ASP A 30 12.44 -0.20 -24.83
N GLU A 31 11.31 0.19 -25.44
CA GLU A 31 9.99 0.31 -24.77
C GLU A 31 8.90 -0.65 -25.29
N GLN A 32 9.30 -1.68 -26.03
CA GLN A 32 8.35 -2.55 -26.73
C GLN A 32 7.34 -3.22 -25.77
N PRO A 33 6.02 -3.00 -25.97
CA PRO A 33 5.01 -3.52 -25.08
C PRO A 33 4.87 -5.04 -25.20
N PRO A 34 4.47 -5.74 -24.12
CA PRO A 34 4.09 -7.14 -24.21
C PRO A 34 2.89 -7.34 -25.14
N ALA A 35 2.84 -8.47 -25.84
CA ALA A 35 1.66 -8.86 -26.61
C ALA A 35 0.42 -8.92 -25.72
N ALA A 36 -0.74 -8.50 -26.24
CA ALA A 36 -2.02 -8.49 -25.53
C ALA A 36 -2.37 -9.86 -24.88
N SER A 37 -2.01 -10.97 -25.52
CA SER A 37 -2.21 -12.33 -25.00
C SER A 37 -1.35 -12.66 -23.76
N LYS A 38 -0.34 -11.85 -23.46
CA LYS A 38 0.53 -11.96 -22.29
C LYS A 38 0.14 -11.02 -21.15
N LEU A 39 -0.91 -10.22 -21.34
CA LEU A 39 -1.48 -9.38 -20.29
C LEU A 39 -2.56 -10.15 -19.53
N VAL A 40 -2.55 -10.00 -18.22
CA VAL A 40 -3.53 -10.59 -17.31
C VAL A 40 -4.38 -9.47 -16.72
N GLN A 41 -5.65 -9.76 -16.49
CA GLN A 41 -6.54 -8.89 -15.73
C GLN A 41 -6.56 -9.44 -14.30
N PRO A 42 -5.99 -8.73 -13.32
CA PRO A 42 -6.21 -9.07 -11.92
C PRO A 42 -7.72 -9.10 -11.62
N ASP A 43 -8.14 -10.06 -10.81
CA ASP A 43 -9.55 -10.21 -10.43
C ASP A 43 -10.10 -8.90 -9.86
N GLY A 44 -11.34 -8.55 -10.20
CA GLY A 44 -11.97 -7.30 -9.76
C GLY A 44 -11.32 -5.99 -10.23
N THR A 45 -10.43 -6.01 -11.24
CA THR A 45 -9.82 -4.78 -11.79
C THR A 45 -10.26 -4.52 -13.24
N GLU A 46 -10.35 -3.26 -13.62
CA GLU A 46 -10.73 -2.83 -14.99
C GLU A 46 -9.51 -2.64 -15.90
N SER A 47 -8.34 -3.13 -15.50
CA SER A 47 -7.08 -2.87 -16.18
C SER A 47 -6.19 -4.10 -16.19
N TYR A 48 -5.20 -4.10 -17.07
CA TYR A 48 -4.35 -5.23 -17.34
C TYR A 48 -2.92 -4.98 -16.87
N VAL A 49 -2.23 -6.07 -16.53
CA VAL A 49 -0.82 -6.06 -16.14
C VAL A 49 -0.08 -7.20 -16.82
N TRP A 50 1.17 -6.96 -17.17
CA TRP A 50 2.08 -8.03 -17.53
C TRP A 50 2.57 -8.72 -16.26
N PRO A 51 2.33 -10.04 -16.05
CA PRO A 51 2.51 -10.69 -14.74
C PRO A 51 3.99 -10.96 -14.40
N TYR A 52 4.90 -10.16 -14.94
CA TYR A 52 6.33 -10.24 -14.71
C TYR A 52 6.92 -8.85 -14.49
N THR A 53 8.12 -8.85 -13.96
CA THR A 53 8.97 -7.66 -13.90
C THR A 53 10.15 -7.79 -14.85
N SER A 54 10.70 -6.68 -15.28
CA SER A 54 11.82 -6.59 -16.21
C SER A 54 12.92 -5.65 -15.69
N ARG A 55 14.16 -5.91 -16.12
CA ARG A 55 15.33 -5.05 -15.86
C ARG A 55 15.33 -3.79 -16.73
N SER A 56 14.59 -3.81 -17.82
CA SER A 56 14.43 -2.73 -18.80
C SER A 56 12.93 -2.49 -19.05
N ARG A 57 12.60 -1.49 -19.87
CA ARG A 57 11.23 -1.28 -20.35
C ARG A 57 10.90 -2.20 -21.54
N SER A 58 11.36 -3.45 -21.50
CA SER A 58 11.07 -4.42 -22.55
C SER A 58 10.84 -5.81 -21.98
N VAL A 59 10.19 -6.69 -22.75
CA VAL A 59 9.87 -8.06 -22.34
C VAL A 59 11.09 -8.97 -22.30
N GLU A 60 12.14 -8.66 -23.06
CA GLU A 60 13.41 -9.40 -23.11
C GLU A 60 14.13 -9.36 -21.76
N GLY A 61 13.97 -8.27 -21.01
CA GLY A 61 14.55 -8.10 -19.68
C GLY A 61 13.81 -8.85 -18.55
N ARG A 62 12.84 -9.73 -18.87
CA ARG A 62 11.99 -10.45 -17.91
C ARG A 62 12.79 -11.11 -16.78
N THR A 63 12.28 -11.00 -15.56
CA THR A 63 12.82 -11.59 -14.33
C THR A 63 11.75 -12.34 -13.56
N LEU A 64 11.42 -11.92 -12.33
CA LEU A 64 10.47 -12.62 -11.47
C LEU A 64 9.03 -12.19 -11.77
N ALA A 65 8.09 -13.07 -11.47
CA ALA A 65 6.66 -12.84 -11.62
C ALA A 65 6.11 -11.85 -10.58
N LEU A 66 5.02 -11.20 -10.94
CA LEU A 66 4.07 -10.61 -9.99
C LEU A 66 3.20 -11.75 -9.45
N ASN A 67 2.92 -11.74 -8.15
CA ASN A 67 2.30 -12.90 -7.49
C ASN A 67 1.24 -12.54 -6.45
N VAL A 68 1.10 -11.26 -6.11
CA VAL A 68 0.01 -10.75 -5.28
C VAL A 68 -0.53 -9.46 -5.90
N VAL A 69 -1.83 -9.22 -5.86
CA VAL A 69 -2.46 -7.94 -6.15
C VAL A 69 -3.30 -7.54 -4.96
N VAL A 70 -3.12 -6.31 -4.49
CA VAL A 70 -3.90 -5.74 -3.38
C VAL A 70 -4.78 -4.62 -3.92
N HIS A 71 -6.08 -4.71 -3.67
CA HIS A 71 -7.04 -3.68 -4.04
C HIS A 71 -6.96 -2.51 -3.06
N GLY A 72 -6.84 -1.32 -3.60
CA GLY A 72 -6.68 -0.08 -2.85
C GLY A 72 -5.57 0.80 -3.41
N HIS A 73 -5.60 2.05 -2.99
CA HIS A 73 -4.55 3.00 -3.32
C HIS A 73 -3.19 2.54 -2.77
N PRO A 74 -2.10 2.72 -3.53
CA PRO A 74 -0.75 2.30 -3.12
C PRO A 74 -0.33 2.82 -1.74
N GLU A 75 -0.71 4.04 -1.33
CA GLU A 75 -0.42 4.57 0.00
C GLU A 75 -1.19 3.81 1.10
N ARG A 76 -2.39 3.33 0.77
CA ARG A 76 -3.21 2.51 1.67
C ARG A 76 -2.62 1.12 1.81
N VAL A 77 -2.16 0.53 0.71
CA VAL A 77 -1.49 -0.78 0.69
C VAL A 77 -0.17 -0.71 1.47
N GLU A 78 0.63 0.32 1.23
CA GLU A 78 1.88 0.54 1.97
C GLU A 78 1.62 0.69 3.47
N ARG A 79 0.63 1.50 3.85
CA ARG A 79 0.25 1.68 5.26
C ARG A 79 -0.28 0.40 5.89
N ALA A 80 -1.05 -0.40 5.14
CA ALA A 80 -1.57 -1.67 5.61
C ALA A 80 -0.41 -2.62 5.96
N LEU A 81 0.58 -2.75 5.08
CA LEU A 81 1.76 -3.58 5.32
C LEU A 81 2.65 -3.00 6.44
N ARG A 82 3.01 -1.72 6.39
CA ARG A 82 4.01 -1.15 7.33
C ARG A 82 3.48 -0.96 8.75
N ASN A 83 2.21 -0.57 8.88
CA ASN A 83 1.72 0.00 10.14
C ASN A 83 0.54 -0.77 10.73
N ARG A 84 -0.02 -1.74 10.01
CA ARG A 84 -1.26 -2.41 10.44
C ARG A 84 -1.17 -3.91 10.49
N SER A 85 -0.32 -4.56 9.68
CA SER A 85 -0.12 -6.00 9.82
C SER A 85 0.76 -6.34 11.02
N GLY A 86 0.66 -7.59 11.48
CA GLY A 86 1.48 -8.11 12.58
C GLY A 86 2.99 -8.20 12.28
N VAL A 87 3.41 -8.05 11.02
CA VAL A 87 4.81 -8.14 10.60
C VAL A 87 5.48 -6.77 10.55
N ASN A 88 6.70 -6.70 11.06
CA ASN A 88 7.53 -5.49 10.99
C ASN A 88 8.12 -5.29 9.58
N TRP A 89 7.33 -4.70 8.69
CA TRP A 89 7.76 -4.30 7.36
C TRP A 89 8.50 -2.97 7.40
N THR A 90 9.76 -2.95 6.97
CA THR A 90 10.56 -1.73 6.85
C THR A 90 10.73 -1.35 5.40
N SER A 91 10.87 -0.05 5.13
CA SER A 91 11.26 0.39 3.79
C SER A 91 12.65 -0.14 3.49
N VAL A 92 12.78 -0.78 2.33
CA VAL A 92 14.09 -0.98 1.73
C VAL A 92 14.38 0.34 1.04
N GLU A 93 15.35 1.10 1.54
CA GLU A 93 15.76 2.35 0.93
C GLU A 93 15.99 2.12 -0.55
N ASP A 94 15.26 2.87 -1.38
CA ASP A 94 15.60 2.96 -2.78
C ASP A 94 17.00 3.54 -2.84
N ASP A 95 17.87 2.85 -3.57
CA ASP A 95 19.23 3.26 -3.92
C ASP A 95 19.24 4.57 -4.75
N THR A 96 18.09 5.23 -4.91
CA THR A 96 17.94 6.56 -5.50
C THR A 96 18.34 7.67 -4.54
N THR A 97 18.43 7.41 -3.24
CA THR A 97 18.82 8.41 -2.23
C THR A 97 20.31 8.38 -1.91
N ILE A 98 21.00 7.30 -2.27
CA ILE A 98 22.45 7.36 -2.48
C ILE A 98 22.62 8.04 -3.82
N GLY A 99 23.04 9.31 -3.76
CA GLY A 99 23.05 10.23 -4.90
C GLY A 99 23.52 9.57 -6.18
N THR A 100 22.89 9.95 -7.30
CA THR A 100 23.21 9.50 -8.65
C THR A 100 24.71 9.27 -8.77
N SER A 101 25.11 8.00 -8.62
CA SER A 101 26.51 7.66 -8.66
C SER A 101 27.01 8.09 -10.05
N PRO A 102 28.21 8.69 -10.16
CA PRO A 102 28.83 8.91 -11.47
C PRO A 102 29.07 7.57 -12.21
N TRP A 103 28.96 6.45 -11.49
CA TRP A 103 28.85 5.10 -12.05
C TRP A 103 27.39 4.80 -12.41
N GLN A 104 27.18 4.24 -13.60
CA GLN A 104 25.85 3.83 -14.08
C GLN A 104 25.03 3.16 -12.96
N PRO A 105 23.72 3.46 -12.84
CA PRO A 105 22.86 2.81 -11.87
C PRO A 105 23.11 1.31 -11.91
N ALA A 106 23.27 0.65 -10.75
CA ALA A 106 23.42 -0.79 -10.73
C ALA A 106 22.27 -1.38 -11.57
N ARG A 107 22.60 -2.01 -12.72
CA ARG A 107 21.65 -2.45 -13.77
C ARG A 107 20.59 -3.46 -13.27
N GLY A 108 20.60 -3.75 -11.97
CA GLY A 108 19.68 -4.62 -11.25
C GLY A 108 18.73 -3.91 -10.26
N ALA A 109 18.86 -2.60 -10.00
CA ALA A 109 18.10 -1.93 -8.95
C ALA A 109 16.67 -1.58 -9.39
N ALA A 110 16.52 -0.97 -10.57
CA ALA A 110 15.21 -0.66 -11.14
C ALA A 110 14.58 -1.93 -11.74
N ARG A 111 13.31 -2.15 -11.41
CA ARG A 111 12.47 -3.18 -12.03
C ARG A 111 11.22 -2.51 -12.56
N TYR A 112 10.83 -2.90 -13.76
CA TYR A 112 9.67 -2.38 -14.45
C TYR A 112 8.63 -3.47 -14.64
N THR A 113 7.36 -3.11 -14.71
CA THR A 113 6.30 -3.95 -15.26
C THR A 113 5.46 -3.12 -16.21
N TYR A 114 4.63 -3.75 -17.03
CA TYR A 114 3.77 -3.07 -17.98
C TYR A 114 2.33 -3.11 -17.49
N VAL A 115 1.68 -1.95 -17.44
CA VAL A 115 0.26 -1.81 -17.06
C VAL A 115 -0.50 -1.12 -18.18
N ALA A 116 -1.72 -1.58 -18.46
CA ALA A 116 -2.56 -1.04 -19.53
C ALA A 116 -4.00 -0.92 -19.07
N THR A 117 -4.71 0.13 -19.50
CA THR A 117 -6.13 0.30 -19.18
C THR A 117 -7.00 -0.63 -20.01
N ASP A 118 -6.60 -0.90 -21.26
CA ASP A 118 -7.22 -1.88 -22.16
C ASP A 118 -6.17 -2.90 -22.61
N LYS A 119 -6.60 -4.13 -22.89
CA LYS A 119 -5.75 -5.24 -23.30
C LYS A 119 -5.11 -5.02 -24.68
N ASN A 120 -5.82 -4.32 -25.56
CA ASN A 120 -5.38 -4.00 -26.92
C ASN A 120 -4.99 -2.53 -27.09
N GLY A 121 -5.16 -1.72 -26.05
CA GLY A 121 -4.84 -0.29 -26.06
C GLY A 121 -3.42 0.01 -25.58
N ASP A 122 -3.09 1.30 -25.55
CA ASP A 122 -1.80 1.78 -25.06
C ASP A 122 -1.69 1.58 -23.54
N GLY A 123 -0.53 1.07 -23.13
CA GLY A 123 -0.13 0.94 -21.74
C GLY A 123 1.19 1.65 -21.49
N ARG A 124 1.75 1.43 -20.30
CA ARG A 124 3.01 2.06 -19.91
C ARG A 124 3.85 1.13 -19.05
N TRP A 125 5.17 1.28 -19.18
CA TRP A 125 6.12 0.69 -18.27
C TRP A 125 6.16 1.49 -16.96
N VAL A 126 5.83 0.85 -15.85
CA VAL A 126 5.88 1.43 -14.52
C VAL A 126 7.02 0.82 -13.72
N LYS A 127 7.78 1.66 -13.03
CA LYS A 127 8.73 1.22 -12.01
C LYS A 127 8.00 0.90 -10.71
N ALA A 128 8.66 0.15 -9.83
CA ALA A 128 8.18 -0.01 -8.47
C ALA A 128 8.07 1.36 -7.77
N ARG A 129 7.00 1.56 -7.00
CA ARG A 129 6.73 2.78 -6.25
C ARG A 129 7.42 2.79 -4.89
N TYR A 130 7.44 1.64 -4.24
CA TYR A 130 8.11 1.43 -2.96
C TYR A 130 8.54 -0.03 -2.84
N HIS A 131 9.50 -0.27 -1.94
CA HIS A 131 10.01 -1.58 -1.61
C HIS A 131 9.95 -1.80 -0.10
N LEU A 132 9.48 -2.97 0.32
CA LEU A 132 9.40 -3.35 1.73
C LEU A 132 10.17 -4.64 1.99
N GLY A 133 10.79 -4.74 3.16
CA GLY A 133 11.54 -5.90 3.60
C GLY A 133 11.17 -6.27 5.04
N THR A 134 11.22 -7.55 5.35
CA THR A 134 11.11 -8.06 6.73
C THR A 134 12.05 -9.24 6.93
N GLY A 135 12.73 -9.28 8.08
CA GLY A 135 13.84 -10.19 8.35
C GLY A 135 15.18 -9.45 8.43
N SER A 136 16.28 -10.17 8.23
CA SER A 136 17.63 -9.61 8.35
C SER A 136 18.29 -9.39 6.99
N TYR A 137 18.91 -8.22 6.81
CA TYR A 137 19.57 -7.85 5.55
C TYR A 137 20.69 -8.84 5.17
N LEU A 138 21.61 -9.15 6.09
CA LEU A 138 22.70 -10.10 5.86
C LEU A 138 22.32 -11.57 6.13
N GLY A 139 21.03 -11.86 6.29
CA GLY A 139 20.51 -13.20 6.55
C GLY A 139 19.40 -13.54 5.59
N HIS A 140 18.22 -13.88 6.13
CA HIS A 140 17.03 -14.20 5.34
C HIS A 140 15.99 -13.10 5.49
N ARG A 141 15.38 -12.74 4.37
CA ARG A 141 14.27 -11.79 4.36
C ARG A 141 13.21 -12.13 3.34
N VAL A 142 12.01 -11.62 3.58
CA VAL A 142 10.97 -11.48 2.56
C VAL A 142 11.02 -10.06 2.05
N HIS A 143 11.02 -9.90 0.73
CA HIS A 143 11.08 -8.62 0.04
C HIS A 143 9.87 -8.49 -0.86
N VAL A 144 9.20 -7.35 -0.80
CA VAL A 144 8.08 -6.97 -1.64
C VAL A 144 8.42 -5.72 -2.44
N ARG A 145 8.17 -5.76 -3.75
CA ARG A 145 8.16 -4.57 -4.61
C ARG A 145 6.75 -4.27 -5.10
N ALA A 146 6.33 -3.02 -4.99
CA ALA A 146 4.96 -2.61 -5.27
C ALA A 146 4.83 -1.79 -6.56
N TYR A 147 3.89 -2.17 -7.43
CA TYR A 147 3.62 -1.55 -8.73
C TYR A 147 2.15 -1.13 -8.81
N PRO A 148 1.85 0.18 -8.78
CA PRO A 148 0.47 0.65 -8.85
C PRO A 148 -0.13 0.41 -10.25
N GLY A 149 -1.42 0.06 -10.27
CA GLY A 149 -2.21 -0.02 -11.50
C GLY A 149 -2.42 1.35 -12.17
N PRO A 150 -2.97 1.38 -13.39
CA PRO A 150 -3.11 2.62 -14.17
C PRO A 150 -3.88 3.73 -13.44
N ALA A 151 -4.98 3.36 -12.77
CA ALA A 151 -5.85 4.25 -11.99
C ALA A 151 -5.50 4.28 -10.49
N SER A 152 -4.38 3.65 -10.08
CA SER A 152 -3.97 3.53 -8.67
C SER A 152 -5.05 2.95 -7.74
N ASN A 153 -6.01 2.19 -8.25
CA ASN A 153 -7.07 1.53 -7.46
C ASN A 153 -6.66 0.11 -7.00
N TRP A 154 -5.54 -0.41 -7.48
CA TRP A 154 -4.90 -1.63 -7.01
C TRP A 154 -3.38 -1.51 -7.15
N THR A 155 -2.67 -2.39 -6.44
CA THR A 155 -1.21 -2.46 -6.45
C THR A 155 -0.77 -3.92 -6.62
N ALA A 156 -0.05 -4.23 -7.70
CA ALA A 156 0.59 -5.51 -7.87
C ALA A 156 1.90 -5.57 -7.08
N LEU A 157 2.15 -6.71 -6.46
CA LEU A 157 3.32 -6.97 -5.67
C LEU A 157 4.12 -8.09 -6.32
N GLN A 158 5.44 -7.88 -6.35
CA GLN A 158 6.40 -8.95 -6.46
C GLN A 158 6.90 -9.27 -5.05
N ALA A 159 6.39 -10.35 -4.47
CA ALA A 159 6.84 -10.84 -3.17
C ALA A 159 7.80 -12.02 -3.36
N HIS A 160 8.98 -12.00 -2.75
CA HIS A 160 9.90 -13.13 -2.80
C HIS A 160 10.70 -13.28 -1.51
N THR A 161 11.10 -14.52 -1.22
CA THR A 161 12.09 -14.80 -0.18
C THR A 161 13.48 -14.73 -0.78
N GLU A 162 14.43 -14.17 -0.04
CA GLU A 162 15.83 -14.08 -0.42
C GLU A 162 16.74 -14.28 0.77
N TYR A 163 18.00 -14.59 0.49
CA TYR A 163 19.07 -14.61 1.49
C TYR A 163 20.29 -13.85 0.97
N TRP A 164 21.13 -13.37 1.88
CA TRP A 164 22.42 -12.82 1.54
C TRP A 164 23.43 -13.93 1.25
N ASP A 165 23.89 -14.01 0.00
CA ASP A 165 24.92 -14.95 -0.43
C ASP A 165 26.30 -14.32 -0.20
N TRP A 166 26.99 -14.79 0.85
CA TRP A 166 28.31 -14.28 1.24
C TRP A 166 29.41 -14.54 0.20
N PHE A 167 29.26 -15.55 -0.66
CA PHE A 167 30.25 -15.82 -1.72
C PHE A 167 30.06 -14.91 -2.92
N ARG A 168 28.81 -14.58 -3.24
CA ARG A 168 28.46 -13.72 -4.38
C ARG A 168 28.24 -12.26 -4.01
N LEU A 169 28.29 -11.95 -2.71
CA LEU A 169 28.04 -10.62 -2.13
C LEU A 169 26.76 -9.99 -2.67
N ARG A 170 25.68 -10.78 -2.74
CA ARG A 170 24.39 -10.35 -3.27
C ARG A 170 23.23 -11.10 -2.63
N HIS A 171 22.05 -10.51 -2.69
CA HIS A 171 20.83 -11.24 -2.40
C HIS A 171 20.51 -12.27 -3.48
N THR A 172 20.33 -13.52 -3.09
CA THR A 172 19.87 -14.61 -3.95
C THR A 172 18.43 -14.94 -3.61
N VAL A 173 17.56 -14.86 -4.62
CA VAL A 173 16.14 -15.16 -4.50
C VAL A 173 15.95 -16.68 -4.39
N THR A 174 15.17 -17.10 -3.39
CA THR A 174 14.93 -18.52 -3.09
C THR A 174 13.49 -18.96 -3.35
N GLY A 175 12.53 -18.03 -3.47
CA GLY A 175 11.16 -18.43 -3.74
C GLY A 175 10.18 -17.27 -3.92
N VAL A 176 9.53 -17.25 -5.09
CA VAL A 176 8.43 -16.32 -5.40
C VAL A 176 7.13 -16.80 -4.76
N SER A 177 6.75 -18.08 -4.94
CA SER A 177 5.53 -18.61 -4.31
C SER A 177 5.58 -18.60 -2.79
N ARG A 178 6.77 -18.74 -2.18
CA ARG A 178 6.94 -18.59 -0.73
C ARG A 178 6.69 -17.16 -0.27
N GLY A 179 7.15 -16.17 -1.05
CA GLY A 179 6.88 -14.75 -0.80
C GLY A 179 5.39 -14.42 -0.86
N ALA A 180 4.68 -14.88 -1.90
CA ALA A 180 3.22 -14.71 -2.00
C ALA A 180 2.48 -15.31 -0.80
N ARG A 181 2.80 -16.56 -0.44
CA ARG A 181 2.20 -17.22 0.73
C ARG A 181 2.53 -16.54 2.05
N PHE A 182 3.68 -15.85 2.13
CA PHE A 182 4.02 -15.07 3.32
C PHE A 182 3.10 -13.85 3.44
N VAL A 183 2.94 -13.07 2.38
CA VAL A 183 2.01 -11.92 2.35
C VAL A 183 0.57 -12.36 2.60
N GLU A 184 0.15 -13.48 2.00
CA GLU A 184 -1.17 -14.04 2.23
C GLU A 184 -1.42 -14.37 3.70
N ARG A 185 -0.46 -15.03 4.38
CA ARG A 185 -0.59 -15.35 5.81
C ARG A 185 -0.54 -14.10 6.69
N ASP A 186 0.32 -13.13 6.36
CA ASP A 186 0.44 -11.87 7.11
C ASP A 186 -0.88 -11.10 7.10
N LEU A 187 -1.62 -11.14 5.98
CA LEU A 187 -2.85 -10.37 5.82
C LEU A 187 -4.14 -11.17 6.09
N ARG A 188 -4.07 -12.50 6.24
CA ARG A 188 -5.25 -13.38 6.32
C ARG A 188 -6.19 -13.05 7.47
N ASP A 189 -5.63 -12.80 8.64
CA ASP A 189 -6.39 -12.63 9.88
C ASP A 189 -6.53 -11.14 10.28
N GLU A 190 -6.14 -10.24 9.38
CA GLU A 190 -6.16 -8.81 9.64
C GLU A 190 -7.57 -8.22 9.46
N PRO A 191 -8.06 -7.40 10.41
CA PRO A 191 -9.45 -6.91 10.41
C PRO A 191 -9.75 -5.92 9.28
N PHE A 192 -8.71 -5.42 8.60
CA PHE A 192 -8.84 -4.51 7.45
C PHE A 192 -8.80 -5.25 6.10
N VAL A 193 -8.79 -6.58 6.10
CA VAL A 193 -8.84 -7.44 4.91
C VAL A 193 -10.22 -8.05 4.83
N ASP A 194 -10.88 -7.87 3.69
CA ASP A 194 -12.23 -8.35 3.42
C ASP A 194 -12.20 -9.73 2.76
N ARG A 195 -11.32 -9.90 1.77
CA ARG A 195 -11.26 -11.11 0.97
C ARG A 195 -9.84 -11.41 0.50
N ILE A 196 -9.49 -12.69 0.49
CA ILE A 196 -8.31 -13.23 -0.17
C ILE A 196 -8.76 -14.31 -1.13
N SER A 197 -8.41 -14.18 -2.40
CA SER A 197 -8.69 -15.18 -3.44
C SER A 197 -7.41 -15.53 -4.20
N ARG A 198 -7.39 -16.70 -4.85
CA ARG A 198 -6.32 -17.08 -5.79
C ARG A 198 -6.91 -17.22 -7.18
N VAL A 199 -6.27 -16.57 -8.14
CA VAL A 199 -6.74 -16.42 -9.51
C VAL A 199 -5.72 -17.05 -10.44
N TYR A 200 -6.15 -17.99 -11.27
CA TYR A 200 -5.29 -18.62 -12.26
C TYR A 200 -5.32 -17.83 -13.57
N HIS A 201 -4.14 -17.49 -14.09
CA HIS A 201 -4.00 -16.73 -15.33
C HIS A 201 -3.19 -17.45 -16.42
N GLY A 202 -2.76 -18.70 -16.17
CA GLY A 202 -2.16 -19.57 -17.18
C GLY A 202 -0.74 -19.22 -17.64
N LEU A 203 -0.18 -18.09 -17.20
CA LEU A 203 1.17 -17.65 -17.61
C LEU A 203 2.19 -18.00 -16.52
N GLY A 204 2.89 -19.13 -16.70
CA GLY A 204 3.96 -19.56 -15.78
C GLY A 204 5.35 -18.96 -16.09
N GLY A 205 6.28 -19.11 -15.16
CA GLY A 205 7.67 -18.65 -15.30
C GLY A 205 8.03 -17.54 -14.30
N GLY A 206 9.32 -17.17 -14.23
CA GLY A 206 9.79 -16.18 -13.25
C GLY A 206 9.50 -16.57 -11.80
N GLY A 207 9.41 -17.88 -11.51
CA GLY A 207 9.03 -18.43 -10.20
C GLY A 207 7.52 -18.53 -9.94
N SER A 208 6.66 -18.11 -10.87
CA SER A 208 5.20 -18.29 -10.78
C SER A 208 4.75 -19.62 -11.39
N ASP A 209 3.74 -20.22 -10.75
CA ASP A 209 2.96 -21.38 -11.18
C ASP A 209 1.71 -20.98 -12.00
N GLY A 210 1.60 -19.71 -12.39
CA GLY A 210 0.46 -19.14 -13.12
C GLY A 210 -0.70 -18.71 -12.22
N TRP A 211 -0.53 -18.77 -10.90
CA TRP A 211 -1.49 -18.26 -9.92
C TRP A 211 -1.06 -16.92 -9.36
N LEU A 212 -2.06 -16.09 -9.07
CA LEU A 212 -1.91 -14.79 -8.44
C LEU A 212 -2.87 -14.69 -7.26
N THR A 213 -2.39 -14.22 -6.11
CA THR A 213 -3.25 -13.97 -4.94
C THR A 213 -3.84 -12.56 -5.04
N ALA A 214 -5.16 -12.42 -5.04
CA ALA A 214 -5.84 -11.14 -4.97
C ALA A 214 -6.34 -10.88 -3.54
N ILE A 215 -6.08 -9.68 -3.02
CA ILE A 215 -6.41 -9.28 -1.64
C ILE A 215 -7.24 -8.00 -1.69
N GLU A 216 -8.43 -8.05 -1.14
CA GLU A 216 -9.32 -6.92 -1.02
C GLU A 216 -9.25 -6.35 0.38
N LEU A 217 -8.87 -5.07 0.47
CA LEU A 217 -8.82 -4.36 1.74
C LEU A 217 -10.18 -3.71 2.01
N SER A 218 -10.77 -3.95 3.18
CA SER A 218 -12.11 -3.46 3.53
C SER A 218 -12.24 -1.93 3.41
N GLY A 219 -13.28 -1.43 2.75
CA GLY A 219 -13.48 0.02 2.53
C GLY A 219 -13.69 0.82 3.83
N ALA A 220 -14.03 0.14 4.92
CA ALA A 220 -14.18 0.76 6.22
C ALA A 220 -12.82 1.28 6.72
N ALA A 221 -12.77 2.57 7.07
CA ALA A 221 -11.74 3.07 7.95
C ALA A 221 -11.86 2.29 9.27
N VAL A 222 -11.08 1.22 9.42
CA VAL A 222 -10.93 0.58 10.74
C VAL A 222 -10.29 1.64 11.62
N LEU A 223 -11.12 2.33 12.38
CA LEU A 223 -10.73 3.12 13.54
C LEU A 223 -10.21 2.10 14.56
N VAL A 224 -8.96 1.68 14.39
CA VAL A 224 -8.25 0.99 15.46
C VAL A 224 -7.97 2.05 16.52
N GLY A 225 -8.92 2.17 17.44
CA GLY A 225 -8.85 3.04 18.59
C GLY A 225 -9.69 2.40 19.68
N VAL A 226 -9.01 1.92 20.72
CA VAL A 226 -9.54 1.30 21.94
C VAL A 226 -9.99 -0.16 21.78
N ALA A 227 -9.10 -1.07 22.16
CA ALA A 227 -9.51 -2.41 22.57
C ALA A 227 -10.37 -2.27 23.85
N VAL A 228 -11.69 -2.27 23.68
CA VAL A 228 -12.62 -2.46 24.80
C VAL A 228 -12.72 -3.98 25.01
N PRO A 229 -12.31 -4.52 26.17
CA PRO A 229 -12.50 -5.93 26.46
C PRO A 229 -14.01 -6.19 26.52
N MET A 230 -14.56 -6.74 25.45
CA MET A 230 -15.98 -7.08 25.33
C MET A 230 -16.26 -8.39 26.06
N GLY A 231 -15.95 -8.43 27.36
CA GLY A 231 -16.55 -9.36 28.29
C GLY A 231 -17.94 -8.85 28.65
N ARG A 232 -18.93 -9.75 28.73
CA ARG A 232 -20.32 -9.48 29.17
C ARG A 232 -20.38 -8.99 30.63
N ARG A 233 -19.76 -7.86 30.96
CA ARG A 233 -20.03 -7.10 32.18
C ARG A 233 -21.07 -6.04 31.84
N ARG A 234 -22.11 -5.91 32.67
CA ARG A 234 -22.93 -4.69 32.70
C ARG A 234 -22.00 -3.55 33.05
N VAL A 235 -21.49 -2.85 32.03
CA VAL A 235 -20.72 -1.63 32.19
C VAL A 235 -21.69 -0.54 32.61
N ASP A 236 -21.46 0.05 33.77
CA ASP A 236 -22.20 1.25 34.18
C ASP A 236 -21.98 2.32 33.11
N GLY A 237 -23.05 2.99 32.68
CA GLY A 237 -22.98 4.01 31.62
C GLY A 237 -21.94 5.10 31.93
N ALA A 238 -21.65 5.33 33.21
CA ALA A 238 -20.64 6.25 33.70
C ALA A 238 -19.19 5.86 33.34
N GLU A 239 -18.89 4.59 33.07
CA GLU A 239 -17.56 4.10 32.67
C GLU A 239 -17.27 4.37 31.19
N ILE A 240 -18.32 4.47 30.36
CA ILE A 240 -18.23 4.69 28.91
C ILE A 240 -18.22 6.18 28.54
N LEU A 241 -18.77 7.05 29.40
CA LEU A 241 -18.91 8.49 29.12
C LEU A 241 -17.59 9.20 28.79
N LEU A 242 -16.51 8.88 29.51
CA LEU A 242 -15.22 9.52 29.29
C LEU A 242 -14.56 9.09 27.96
N PRO A 243 -14.35 7.79 27.68
CA PRO A 243 -13.73 7.37 26.42
C PRO A 243 -14.58 7.78 25.20
N VAL A 244 -15.91 7.65 25.27
CA VAL A 244 -16.80 8.07 24.17
C VAL A 244 -16.80 9.59 24.02
N GLY A 245 -16.85 10.34 25.12
CA GLY A 245 -16.80 11.80 25.06
C GLY A 245 -15.49 12.33 24.48
N LEU A 246 -14.35 11.69 24.79
CA LEU A 246 -13.05 12.05 24.20
C LEU A 246 -13.01 11.73 22.71
N ALA A 247 -13.53 10.57 22.29
CA ALA A 247 -13.62 10.21 20.88
C ALA A 247 -14.52 11.18 20.11
N LEU A 248 -15.70 11.51 20.63
CA LEU A 248 -16.63 12.48 20.04
C LEU A 248 -16.04 13.88 19.97
N LEU A 249 -15.26 14.30 20.98
CA LEU A 249 -14.58 15.60 20.96
C LEU A 249 -13.57 15.70 19.82
N VAL A 250 -12.72 14.69 19.66
CA VAL A 250 -11.72 14.67 18.58
C VAL A 250 -12.38 14.58 17.21
N LEU A 251 -13.37 13.69 17.05
CA LEU A 251 -14.10 13.51 15.80
C LEU A 251 -14.92 14.76 15.43
N GLY A 252 -15.57 15.39 16.42
CA GLY A 252 -16.35 16.61 16.24
C GLY A 252 -15.49 17.78 15.78
N VAL A 253 -14.32 17.99 16.39
CA VAL A 253 -13.38 19.03 15.94
C VAL A 253 -12.92 18.78 14.50
N ARG A 254 -12.64 17.53 14.15
CA ARG A 254 -12.20 17.18 12.80
C ARG A 254 -13.29 17.39 11.74
N ALA A 255 -14.52 16.98 12.04
CA ALA A 255 -15.67 17.21 11.17
C ALA A 255 -15.94 18.71 10.99
N ALA A 256 -15.84 19.49 12.07
CA ALA A 256 -16.00 20.95 12.03
C ALA A 256 -14.92 21.63 11.18
N GLY A 257 -13.66 21.18 11.26
CA GLY A 257 -12.57 21.70 10.43
C GLY A 257 -12.82 21.45 8.94
N ILE A 258 -13.24 20.23 8.58
CA ILE A 258 -13.56 19.86 7.19
C ILE A 258 -14.76 20.68 6.67
N ALA A 259 -15.81 20.83 7.49
CA ALA A 259 -16.98 21.62 7.11
C ALA A 259 -16.64 23.11 6.93
N ALA A 260 -15.78 23.67 7.79
CA ALA A 260 -15.34 25.06 7.69
C ALA A 260 -14.47 25.32 6.44
N GLU A 261 -13.57 24.39 6.12
CA GLU A 261 -12.77 24.44 4.89
C GLU A 261 -13.64 24.35 3.64
N ALA A 262 -14.64 23.46 3.64
CA ALA A 262 -15.58 23.31 2.54
C ALA A 262 -16.48 24.56 2.35
N ALA A 263 -16.87 25.23 3.44
CA ALA A 263 -17.73 26.41 3.39
C ALA A 263 -16.98 27.71 3.02
N ALA A 264 -15.66 27.76 3.25
CA ALA A 264 -14.85 28.95 3.01
C ALA A 264 -13.49 28.60 2.37
N PRO A 265 -13.47 28.14 1.11
CA PRO A 265 -12.25 27.67 0.42
C PRO A 265 -11.19 28.75 0.18
N GLY A 266 -11.54 30.03 0.33
CA GLY A 266 -10.62 31.17 0.20
C GLY A 266 -9.86 31.54 1.48
N LEU A 267 -10.21 30.94 2.63
CA LEU A 267 -9.53 31.20 3.89
C LEU A 267 -8.40 30.19 4.11
N SER A 268 -7.30 30.63 4.71
CA SER A 268 -6.19 29.72 4.99
C SER A 268 -6.61 28.66 6.03
N PRO A 269 -6.32 27.37 5.80
CA PRO A 269 -6.64 26.29 6.75
C PRO A 269 -6.05 26.50 8.15
N LYS A 270 -4.98 27.31 8.27
CA LYS A 270 -4.36 27.68 9.54
C LYS A 270 -5.30 28.47 10.44
N LEU A 271 -6.24 29.24 9.90
CA LEU A 271 -7.22 29.99 10.68
C LEU A 271 -8.22 29.05 11.36
N PHE A 272 -8.73 28.05 10.64
CA PHE A 272 -9.62 27.04 11.23
C PHE A 272 -8.89 26.22 12.29
N ALA A 273 -7.64 25.84 12.03
CA ALA A 273 -6.80 25.17 13.01
C ALA A 273 -6.59 26.04 14.26
N ALA A 274 -6.25 27.33 14.11
CA ALA A 274 -6.06 28.25 15.24
C ALA A 274 -7.31 28.39 16.12
N LEU A 275 -8.51 28.35 15.52
CA LEU A 275 -9.79 28.40 16.23
C LEU A 275 -10.15 27.07 16.93
N LEU A 276 -9.87 25.94 16.29
CA LEU A 276 -10.31 24.63 16.76
C LEU A 276 -9.30 23.97 17.72
N TYR A 277 -8.03 24.33 17.65
CA TYR A 277 -6.97 23.76 18.48
C TYR A 277 -7.16 24.01 19.98
N PRO A 278 -7.61 25.20 20.46
CA PRO A 278 -7.94 25.40 21.87
C PRO A 278 -9.01 24.42 22.38
N VAL A 279 -9.97 24.01 21.55
CA VAL A 279 -10.99 23.02 21.91
C VAL A 279 -10.36 21.63 22.07
N LEU A 280 -9.40 21.26 21.23
CA LEU A 280 -8.64 20.01 21.39
C LEU A 280 -7.72 20.04 22.62
N ALA A 281 -7.11 21.18 22.93
CA ALA A 281 -6.18 21.31 24.05
C ALA A 281 -6.91 21.34 25.41
N ALA A 282 -7.97 22.14 25.53
CA ALA A 282 -8.72 22.32 26.78
C ALA A 282 -9.90 21.32 26.93
N GLY A 283 -10.37 20.75 25.83
CA GLY A 283 -11.50 19.83 25.80
C GLY A 283 -11.34 18.59 26.67
N PRO A 284 -10.25 17.81 26.51
CA PRO A 284 -9.99 16.63 27.32
C PRO A 284 -9.96 16.89 28.84
N PRO A 285 -9.21 17.89 29.38
CA PRO A 285 -9.23 18.15 30.81
C PRO A 285 -10.58 18.67 31.32
N ILE A 286 -11.30 19.49 30.54
CA ILE A 286 -12.64 19.97 30.91
C ILE A 286 -13.63 18.80 30.97
N LEU A 287 -13.61 17.91 29.98
CA LEU A 287 -14.48 16.75 29.91
C LEU A 287 -14.22 15.79 31.08
N ALA A 288 -12.95 15.51 31.38
CA ALA A 288 -12.56 14.72 32.53
C ALA A 288 -13.06 15.33 33.85
N ALA A 289 -12.89 16.65 34.03
CA ALA A 289 -13.36 17.36 35.22
C ALA A 289 -14.90 17.38 35.35
N ARG A 290 -15.64 17.39 34.24
CA ARG A 290 -17.12 17.32 34.26
C ARG A 290 -17.61 15.92 34.60
N VAL A 291 -17.02 14.88 34.01
CA VAL A 291 -17.35 13.48 34.31
C VAL A 291 -17.04 13.17 35.79
N ALA A 292 -15.91 13.65 36.31
CA ALA A 292 -15.55 13.49 37.72
C ALA A 292 -16.55 14.19 38.67
N ARG A 293 -16.97 15.42 38.35
CA ARG A 293 -17.95 16.18 39.17
C ARG A 293 -19.35 15.54 39.17
N GLY A 294 -19.75 14.88 38.08
CA GLY A 294 -21.01 14.14 38.02
C GLY A 294 -21.07 12.97 39.01
N ARG A 295 -19.93 12.34 39.31
CA ARG A 295 -19.82 11.20 40.24
C ARG A 295 -19.88 11.63 41.72
N GLY A 296 -19.42 12.84 42.05
CA GLY A 296 -19.42 13.36 43.42
C GLY A 296 -20.80 13.77 43.96
N ARG A 297 -21.82 13.88 43.11
CA ARG A 297 -23.18 14.33 43.50
C ARG A 297 -24.13 13.20 43.87
N THR A 298 -23.78 11.95 43.62
CA THR A 298 -24.61 10.76 43.91
C THR A 298 -24.11 9.92 45.10
N GLY A 299 -23.00 10.31 45.72
CA GLY A 299 -22.52 9.70 46.96
C GLY A 299 -23.13 10.37 48.19
N SER A 300 -24.27 9.87 48.67
CA SER A 300 -24.74 10.21 50.01
C SER A 300 -23.68 9.78 51.05
N PRO A 301 -23.32 10.62 52.04
CA PRO A 301 -22.37 10.21 53.06
C PRO A 301 -23.00 9.09 53.90
N ARG A 302 -22.36 7.91 53.91
CA ARG A 302 -22.63 6.91 54.93
C ARG A 302 -22.19 7.50 56.27
N SER A 303 -23.18 7.75 57.12
CA SER A 303 -22.99 8.19 58.50
C SER A 303 -22.10 7.20 59.27
N PRO A 304 -21.13 7.65 60.08
CA PRO A 304 -20.39 6.77 60.96
C PRO A 304 -21.27 6.44 62.17
N LEU A 305 -21.84 5.24 62.22
CA LEU A 305 -22.45 4.74 63.45
C LEU A 305 -21.36 4.37 64.46
N ARG A 306 -21.14 5.35 65.32
CA ARG A 306 -20.61 5.31 66.67
C ARG A 306 -21.20 4.15 67.49
N GLY A 307 -20.32 3.28 67.98
CA GLY A 307 -20.25 2.78 69.36
C GLY A 307 -21.38 1.93 69.93
N SER A 308 -21.05 0.68 70.26
CA SER A 308 -21.39 0.09 71.56
C SER A 308 -20.56 -1.18 71.79
N VAL A 309 -19.55 -1.03 72.66
CA VAL A 309 -18.94 -2.13 73.41
C VAL A 309 -19.99 -2.67 74.39
N PRO A 310 -20.06 -3.98 74.64
CA PRO A 310 -20.45 -4.46 75.95
C PRO A 310 -19.24 -5.13 76.63
N GLU A 311 -18.79 -4.49 77.71
CA GLU A 311 -18.19 -5.19 78.83
C GLU A 311 -19.23 -6.17 79.39
N SER A 312 -18.85 -7.42 79.60
CA SER A 312 -19.44 -8.23 80.67
C SER A 312 -18.42 -9.23 81.18
N CYS A 313 -18.10 -9.04 82.45
CA CYS A 313 -17.25 -9.83 83.32
C CYS A 313 -18.05 -10.98 83.99
N SER A 314 -17.34 -12.04 84.39
CA SER A 314 -17.71 -13.11 85.34
C SER A 314 -18.78 -14.12 84.86
N THR A 315 -18.57 -15.44 84.95
CA THR A 315 -17.99 -16.26 86.05
C THR A 315 -17.39 -17.55 85.48
#